data_AF-M1JZS4-F1
#
_entry.id   AF-M1JZS4-F1
#
_cell.length_a   1.000
_cell.length_b   1.000
_cell.length_c   1.000
_cell.angle_alpha   90.00
_cell.angle_beta   90.00
_cell.angle_gamma   90.00
#
_symmetry.space_group_name_H-M   'P 1'
#
loop_
_entity.id
_entity.type
_entity.pdbx_description
1 polymer ?
#
loop_
_entity_poly.entity_id
_entity_poly.type
_entity_poly.pdbx_seq_one_letter_code
_entity_poly.pdbx_strand_id
1 'polypeptide(L)' 'MIHTHTLSLSFMLFSFFFGAGNLILPPLLGKHAGTTLATALLGFATSAVLIPIAGLITI' A
#
# COMPACT_ATOMS: atom_id res chain seq x y z
N MET A 1 -19.82 -23.64 -0.83
CA MET A 1 -20.14 -22.25 -0.43
C MET A 1 -18.91 -21.43 0.04
N ILE A 2 -17.68 -21.77 -0.36
CA ILE A 2 -16.45 -21.13 0.18
C ILE A 2 -15.68 -20.32 -0.88
N HIS A 3 -16.03 -20.44 -2.16
CA HIS A 3 -15.16 -19.94 -3.26
C HIS A 3 -15.30 -18.43 -3.51
N THR A 4 -16.47 -17.85 -3.23
CA THR A 4 -16.77 -16.44 -3.53
C THR A 4 -16.14 -15.46 -2.53
N HIS A 5 -16.00 -15.86 -1.26
CA HIS A 5 -15.39 -15.01 -0.23
C HIS A 5 -13.90 -14.81 -0.45
N THR A 6 -13.18 -15.88 -0.83
CA THR A 6 -11.74 -15.81 -1.13
C THR A 6 -11.49 -14.93 -2.34
N LEU A 7 -12.37 -14.96 -3.35
CA LEU A 7 -12.28 -14.09 -4.52
C LEU A 7 -12.45 -12.62 -4.14
N SER A 8 -13.45 -12.31 -3.32
CA SER A 8 -13.70 -10.93 -2.85
C SER A 8 -12.57 -10.39 -1.96
N LEU A 9 -12.05 -11.21 -1.03
CA LEU A 9 -10.92 -10.85 -0.19
C LEU A 9 -9.65 -10.62 -1.02
N SER A 10 -9.39 -11.48 -2.02
CA SER A 10 -8.25 -11.31 -2.93
C SER A 10 -8.36 -10.02 -3.74
N PHE A 11 -9.56 -9.67 -4.23
CA PHE A 11 -9.80 -8.42 -4.94
C PHE A 11 -9.65 -7.20 -4.03
N MET A 12 -10.12 -7.28 -2.79
CA MET A 12 -9.99 -6.21 -1.81
C MET A 12 -8.52 -5.95 -1.45
N LEU A 13 -7.76 -6.99 -1.14
CA LEU A 13 -6.32 -6.89 -0.87
C LEU A 13 -5.55 -6.39 -2.11
N PHE A 14 -5.90 -6.90 -3.29
CA PHE A 14 -5.36 -6.40 -4.55
C PHE A 14 -5.63 -4.91 -4.72
N SER A 15 -6.88 -4.43 -4.59
CA SER A 15 -7.20 -3.00 -4.71
C SER A 15 -6.57 -2.14 -3.62
N PHE A 16 -6.28 -2.70 -2.44
CA PHE A 16 -5.62 -1.99 -1.35
C PHE A 16 -4.13 -1.75 -1.64
N PHE A 17 -3.43 -2.73 -2.20
CA PHE A 17 -2.02 -2.63 -2.58
C PHE A 17 -1.79 -2.14 -4.02
N PHE A 18 -2.77 -2.27 -4.90
CA PHE A 18 -2.75 -1.89 -6.32
C PHE A 18 -3.62 -0.65 -6.60
N GLY A 19 -4.22 -0.05 -5.57
CA GLY A 19 -4.96 1.19 -5.68
C GLY A 19 -4.07 2.35 -6.11
N ALA A 20 -4.68 3.41 -6.67
CA ALA A 20 -3.99 4.55 -7.28
C ALA A 20 -2.84 5.12 -6.41
N GLY A 21 -2.99 5.15 -5.09
CA GLY A 21 -1.94 5.57 -4.16
C GLY A 21 -0.67 4.71 -4.24
N ASN A 22 -0.79 3.38 -4.13
CA ASN A 22 0.37 2.48 -4.12
C ASN A 22 1.01 2.24 -5.50
N LEU A 23 0.32 2.58 -6.60
CA LEU A 23 0.89 2.53 -7.95
C LEU A 23 1.55 3.85 -8.38
N ILE A 24 0.99 5.00 -7.98
CA ILE A 24 1.42 6.32 -8.45
C ILE A 24 2.50 6.89 -7.52
N LEU A 25 2.41 6.66 -6.21
CA LEU A 25 3.33 7.24 -5.23
C LEU A 25 4.77 6.72 -5.33
N PRO A 26 5.06 5.41 -5.51
CA PRO A 26 6.45 4.94 -5.55
C PRO A 26 7.26 5.51 -6.73
N PRO A 27 6.75 5.54 -7.98
CA PRO A 27 7.45 6.17 -9.09
C PRO A 27 7.61 7.69 -8.93
N LEU A 28 6.59 8.38 -8.39
CA LEU A 28 6.68 9.81 -8.09
C LEU A 28 7.73 10.10 -7.02
N LEU A 29 7.70 9.37 -5.90
CA LEU A 29 8.70 9.46 -4.85
C LEU A 29 10.09 9.15 -5.38
N GLY A 30 10.24 8.11 -6.21
CA GLY A 30 11.50 7.79 -6.88
C GLY A 30 12.01 8.95 -7.76
N LYS A 31 11.11 9.60 -8.52
CA LYS A 31 11.45 10.79 -9.31
C LYS A 31 11.85 12.00 -8.45
N HIS A 32 11.25 12.17 -7.28
CA HIS A 32 11.50 13.31 -6.39
C HIS A 32 12.61 13.06 -5.35
N ALA A 33 12.98 11.81 -5.07
CA ALA A 33 13.91 11.46 -3.99
C ALA A 33 15.39 11.69 -4.32
N GLY A 34 15.74 11.85 -5.60
CA GLY A 34 17.12 12.07 -6.03
C GLY A 34 18.06 10.97 -5.52
N THR A 35 19.03 11.34 -4.67
CA THR A 35 20.00 10.42 -4.06
C THR A 35 19.46 9.64 -2.85
N THR A 36 18.31 10.04 -2.31
CA THR A 36 17.73 9.49 -1.07
C THR A 36 16.58 8.50 -1.32
N LEU A 37 16.62 7.81 -2.45
CA LEU A 37 15.57 6.88 -2.88
C LEU A 37 15.27 5.78 -1.86
N ALA A 38 16.31 5.19 -1.25
CA ALA A 38 16.14 4.15 -0.24
C ALA A 38 15.37 4.66 0.99
N THR A 39 15.71 5.86 1.48
CA THR A 39 15.06 6.47 2.64
C THR A 39 13.62 6.88 2.33
N ALA A 40 13.37 7.41 1.13
CA ALA A 40 12.03 7.78 0.66
C ALA A 40 11.12 6.53 0.53
N LEU A 41 11.64 5.44 -0.02
CA LEU A 41 10.91 4.17 -0.09
C LEU A 41 10.63 3.57 1.29
N LEU A 42 11.56 3.67 2.24
CA LEU A 42 11.34 3.23 3.62
C LEU A 42 10.25 4.06 4.32
N GLY A 43 10.25 5.38 4.14
CA GLY A 43 9.18 6.26 4.66
C GLY A 43 7.82 5.96 4.04
N PHE A 44 7.80 5.64 2.74
CA PHE A 44 6.60 5.21 2.06
C PHE A 44 6.10 3.85 2.57
N ALA A 45 6.98 2.84 2.64
CA ALA A 45 6.62 1.51 3.12
C ALA A 45 6.10 1.54 4.56
N THR A 46 6.72 2.33 5.43
CA THR A 46 6.25 2.49 6.81
C THR A 46 4.87 3.15 6.86
N SER A 47 4.63 4.26 6.16
CA SER A 47 3.31 4.92 6.16
C SER A 47 2.23 4.08 5.48
N ALA A 48 2.54 3.40 4.38
CA ALA A 48 1.65 2.50 3.65
C ALA A 48 1.25 1.25 4.45
N VAL A 49 1.97 0.91 5.52
CA VAL A 49 1.68 -0.24 6.39
C VAL A 49 1.10 0.20 7.73
N LEU A 50 1.67 1.24 8.36
CA LEU A 50 1.24 1.74 9.68
C LEU A 50 -0.18 2.29 9.66
N ILE A 51 -0.56 3.04 8.63
CA ILE A 51 -1.91 3.65 8.56
C ILE A 51 -3.01 2.57 8.42
N PRO A 52 -2.88 1.58 7.51
CA PRO A 52 -3.80 0.44 7.47
C PRO A 52 -3.88 -0.35 8.77
N ILE A 53 -2.74 -0.60 9.41
CA ILE A 53 -2.70 -1.29 10.71
C ILE A 53 -3.47 -0.44 11.74
N ALA A 54 -3.19 0.86 11.84
CA ALA A 54 -3.90 1.77 12.75
C ALA A 54 -5.42 1.76 12.53
N GLY A 55 -5.88 1.70 11.28
CA GLY A 55 -7.29 1.53 10.95
C GLY A 55 -7.87 0.20 11.44
N LEU A 56 -7.12 -0.90 11.28
CA LEU A 56 -7.52 -2.23 11.74
C LEU A 56 -7.63 -2.35 13.27
N ILE A 57 -6.74 -1.69 14.03
CA ILE A 57 -6.79 -1.70 15.51
C ILE A 57 -7.84 -0.73 16.09
N THR A 58 -8.26 0.28 15.33
CA THR A 58 -9.26 1.26 15.80
C THR A 58 -10.69 0.76 15.62
N ILE A 59 -10.91 -0.19 14.70
CA ILE A 59 -12.18 -0.89 14.47
C ILE A 59 -12.33 -2.04 15.45
#